data_AF-A0A2S8ZN03-F1
#
_entry.id   AF-A0A2S8ZN03-F1
#
_cell.length_a   1.000
_cell.length_b   1.000
_cell.length_c   1.000
_cell.angle_alpha   90.00
_cell.angle_beta   90.00
_cell.angle_gamma   90.00
#
_symmetry.space_group_name_H-M   'P 1'
#
loop_
_entity.id
_entity.type
_entity.pdbx_description
1 polymer ?
#
loop_
_entity_poly.entity_id
_entity_poly.type
_entity_poly.pdbx_seq_one_letter_code
_entity_poly.pdbx_strand_id
1 'polypeptide(L)'
;MVLLYSCRNELSTEQETYNNSGQFRPTSKTIRLEQSKHKLVLKTELQKAQNNLTEIKTNVSGKAVDYANGISIDTDNVTYIEYGTNFHTYTFNLVRENSPESAPLENLVLSNLPDGSYKELLVTYNFTPQEKQDLLSGKGVKTAGKATAIELAKGTYGGIVSNRSMGGAESCSYKTVDMYFSCYTGEHHQGNESSWGECNWQNKGGYAAQHITMVALVCTADTSLGIDGSPGGGDMGPTTGLGGGTDTPTIPTLSTFFFYVKRLPVDLKSVLYDTANTEFYDGLKKFYDFNSSQLSQDLIKWALQFKQNNAITWGDFQPMLTYAYNFLEQNPDTVNPEQIFNRIIDLDNAVKQNPNLLLDINCAQLSQLDDWSSVANHSAPQSVKDKIQNIKNQTSYYDNWKITDLDDALGARLNMDLFPVKISSMPNKPGTTQKYTPEEFFQFFRKNINLFAEKFTPIVDNYYGINDKALWNSSNPLGALIHIKIPADDGTVVCSGFSSNTWIFSTVKAPLDWYHDGIHPVAGNRAFSYYTNPNDGSITIYTRGVDRVSRNYSDKEAILNHLIEYAAFSGADNLWEDMQEKLKKHVEDNGGQASIVTPVKYRPKYSKIKDYVKGKLPISSLGCN
;
A
#
# COMPACT_ATOMS: atom_id res chain seq x y z
N MET A 1 -57.44 -16.33 -16.14
CA MET A 1 -57.32 -15.98 -14.71
C MET A 1 -55.84 -15.69 -14.46
N VAL A 2 -55.47 -14.42 -14.51
CA VAL A 2 -54.07 -13.96 -14.46
C VAL A 2 -53.79 -13.51 -13.03
N LEU A 3 -52.88 -14.20 -12.36
CA LEU A 3 -52.35 -13.83 -11.04
C LEU A 3 -51.01 -13.12 -11.24
N LEU A 4 -51.00 -11.81 -10.98
CA LEU A 4 -49.80 -10.99 -10.92
C LEU A 4 -49.15 -11.18 -9.54
N TYR A 5 -47.94 -11.73 -9.50
CA TYR A 5 -47.08 -11.68 -8.32
C TYR A 5 -46.26 -10.38 -8.35
N SER A 6 -46.41 -9.58 -7.30
CA SER A 6 -45.62 -8.38 -7.02
C SER A 6 -44.29 -8.78 -6.38
N CYS A 7 -43.16 -8.41 -6.98
CA CYS A 7 -41.84 -8.49 -6.36
C CYS A 7 -41.53 -7.16 -5.65
N ARG A 8 -41.75 -7.10 -4.34
CA ARG A 8 -41.01 -6.17 -3.47
C ARG A 8 -39.67 -6.84 -3.15
N ASN A 9 -38.57 -6.25 -3.61
CA ASN A 9 -37.26 -6.48 -2.99
C ASN A 9 -37.18 -5.54 -1.78
N GLU A 10 -37.32 -6.09 -0.57
CA GLU A 10 -36.95 -5.41 0.66
C GLU A 10 -35.43 -5.27 0.69
N LEU A 11 -34.93 -4.06 0.47
CA LEU A 11 -33.57 -3.66 0.82
C LEU A 11 -33.48 -3.64 2.34
N SER A 12 -32.46 -4.32 2.86
CA SER A 12 -32.09 -4.38 4.27
C SER A 12 -32.11 -2.99 4.90
N THR A 13 -32.90 -2.84 5.96
CA THR A 13 -32.73 -1.73 6.91
C THR A 13 -31.40 -1.92 7.62
N GLU A 14 -30.37 -1.18 7.23
CA GLU A 14 -29.20 -0.96 8.09
C GLU A 14 -29.69 -0.25 9.36
N GLN A 15 -29.58 -0.97 10.47
CA GLN A 15 -29.95 -0.48 11.78
C GLN A 15 -28.76 0.30 12.35
N GLU A 16 -28.66 1.59 12.05
CA GLU A 16 -27.66 2.46 12.67
C GLU A 16 -28.02 2.68 14.15
N THR A 17 -27.13 2.23 15.04
CA THR A 17 -27.20 2.51 16.47
C THR A 17 -26.97 3.99 16.75
N TYR A 18 -28.04 4.71 17.11
CA TYR A 18 -27.98 6.08 17.61
C TYR A 18 -27.17 6.14 18.91
N ASN A 19 -25.99 6.76 18.87
CA ASN A 19 -25.26 7.19 20.06
C ASN A 19 -25.51 8.68 20.32
N ASN A 20 -26.12 8.95 21.48
CA ASN A 20 -26.66 10.23 21.88
C ASN A 20 -25.56 11.03 22.62
N SER A 21 -24.80 11.86 21.91
CA SER A 21 -23.91 12.86 22.51
C SER A 21 -23.90 14.17 21.72
N GLY A 22 -24.76 15.11 22.11
CA GLY A 22 -24.52 16.57 22.15
C GLY A 22 -24.17 17.39 20.89
N GLN A 23 -23.75 16.83 19.76
CA GLN A 23 -23.42 17.61 18.56
C GLN A 23 -23.96 16.90 17.31
N PHE A 24 -25.06 17.43 16.76
CA PHE A 24 -25.70 16.92 15.55
C PHE A 24 -24.73 17.11 14.36
N ARG A 25 -24.08 16.03 13.92
CA ARG A 25 -23.07 16.05 12.86
C ARG A 25 -23.73 15.84 11.49
N PRO A 26 -23.51 16.72 10.51
CA PRO A 26 -23.95 16.47 9.13
C PRO A 26 -23.25 15.23 8.54
N THR A 27 -23.98 14.44 7.76
CA THR A 27 -23.39 13.35 7.00
C THR A 27 -23.03 13.86 5.61
N SER A 28 -21.91 13.40 5.06
CA SER A 28 -21.52 13.74 3.70
C SER A 28 -21.00 12.52 2.96
N LYS A 29 -21.27 12.46 1.66
CA LYS A 29 -20.75 11.45 0.75
C LYS A 29 -20.55 12.02 -0.63
N THR A 30 -19.56 11.49 -1.34
CA THR A 30 -19.38 11.73 -2.77
C THR A 30 -20.21 10.72 -3.55
N ILE A 31 -21.03 11.18 -4.48
CA ILE A 31 -21.87 10.34 -5.33
C ILE A 31 -21.83 10.82 -6.78
N ARG A 32 -22.20 9.92 -7.70
CA ARG A 32 -22.60 10.29 -9.06
C ARG A 32 -24.03 10.82 -9.04
N LEU A 33 -24.36 11.76 -9.93
CA LEU A 33 -25.72 12.30 -10.06
C LEU A 33 -26.76 11.18 -10.26
N GLU A 34 -26.41 10.13 -11.02
CA GLU A 34 -27.31 9.00 -11.28
C GLU A 34 -27.62 8.15 -10.03
N GLN A 35 -26.78 8.21 -9.00
CA GLN A 35 -27.00 7.55 -7.71
C GLN A 35 -27.89 8.39 -6.77
N SER A 36 -28.16 9.66 -7.12
CA SER A 36 -28.98 10.53 -6.29
C SER A 36 -30.46 10.14 -6.33
N LYS A 37 -31.09 10.06 -5.16
CA LYS A 37 -32.55 9.92 -5.02
C LYS A 37 -33.32 11.11 -5.62
N HIS A 38 -32.68 12.28 -5.77
CA HIS A 38 -33.28 13.51 -6.31
C HIS A 38 -32.95 13.78 -7.78
N LYS A 39 -32.38 12.81 -8.51
CA LYS A 39 -31.77 13.02 -9.84
C LYS A 39 -32.66 13.70 -10.89
N LEU A 40 -33.98 13.44 -10.90
CA LEU A 40 -34.90 14.03 -11.88
C LEU A 40 -35.04 15.54 -11.68
N VAL A 41 -35.20 15.97 -10.43
CA VAL A 41 -35.28 17.40 -10.08
C VAL A 41 -33.93 18.05 -10.30
N LEU A 42 -32.84 17.42 -9.85
CA LEU A 42 -31.49 17.95 -10.05
C LEU A 42 -31.13 18.16 -11.52
N LYS A 43 -31.52 17.26 -12.45
CA LYS A 43 -31.31 17.48 -13.89
C LYS A 43 -31.99 18.76 -14.38
N THR A 44 -33.17 19.07 -13.86
CA THR A 44 -33.92 20.29 -14.20
C THR A 44 -33.23 21.53 -13.64
N GLU A 45 -32.81 21.50 -12.38
CA GLU A 45 -32.10 22.62 -11.74
C GLU A 45 -30.72 22.85 -12.38
N LEU A 46 -29.97 21.79 -12.68
CA LEU A 46 -28.68 21.90 -13.38
C LEU A 46 -28.82 22.57 -14.76
N GLN A 47 -29.91 22.28 -15.48
CA GLN A 47 -30.18 22.94 -16.76
C GLN A 47 -30.50 24.43 -16.60
N LYS A 48 -31.21 24.82 -15.52
CA LYS A 48 -31.45 26.23 -15.20
C LYS A 48 -30.15 26.94 -14.80
N ALA A 49 -29.38 26.35 -13.91
CA ALA A 49 -28.10 26.86 -13.46
C ALA A 49 -27.15 27.07 -14.65
N GLN A 50 -27.11 26.12 -15.61
CA GLN A 50 -26.32 26.27 -16.82
C GLN A 50 -26.73 27.51 -17.65
N ASN A 51 -28.02 27.77 -17.81
CA ASN A 51 -28.49 28.98 -18.50
C ASN A 51 -28.11 30.25 -17.71
N ASN A 52 -28.35 30.26 -16.40
CA ASN A 52 -28.01 31.41 -15.54
C ASN A 52 -26.51 31.73 -15.56
N LEU A 53 -25.65 30.71 -15.59
CA LEU A 53 -24.19 30.88 -15.67
C LEU A 53 -23.74 31.53 -16.98
N THR A 54 -24.50 31.40 -18.07
CA THR A 54 -24.19 32.09 -19.34
C THR A 54 -24.52 33.59 -19.31
N GLU A 55 -25.39 34.03 -18.40
CA GLU A 55 -25.80 35.44 -18.28
C GLU A 55 -24.87 36.28 -17.38
N ILE A 56 -24.01 35.63 -16.59
CA ILE A 56 -23.13 36.30 -15.62
C ILE A 56 -21.83 36.77 -16.29
N LYS A 57 -21.67 38.09 -16.42
CA LYS A 57 -20.38 38.74 -16.75
C LYS A 57 -19.64 39.12 -15.47
N THR A 58 -18.54 38.44 -15.12
CA THR A 58 -17.71 38.82 -13.95
C THR A 58 -16.56 39.76 -14.35
N ASN A 59 -16.52 40.95 -13.72
CA ASN A 59 -15.37 41.87 -13.75
C ASN A 59 -14.36 41.41 -12.68
N VAL A 60 -13.44 40.53 -13.04
CA VAL A 60 -12.28 40.24 -12.17
C VAL A 60 -11.23 41.33 -12.45
N SER A 61 -11.08 42.26 -11.51
CA SER A 61 -10.01 43.28 -11.45
C SER A 61 -9.73 44.04 -12.75
N GLY A 62 -10.71 44.83 -13.20
CA GLY A 62 -10.49 45.92 -14.16
C GLY A 62 -10.54 45.55 -15.66
N LYS A 63 -10.89 44.32 -16.02
CA LYS A 63 -11.29 43.97 -17.40
C LYS A 63 -12.53 43.09 -17.37
N ALA A 64 -13.58 43.53 -18.08
CA ALA A 64 -14.74 42.70 -18.37
C ALA A 64 -14.29 41.54 -19.27
N VAL A 65 -14.40 40.31 -18.78
CA VAL A 65 -14.16 39.11 -19.57
C VAL A 65 -15.53 38.56 -19.96
N ASP A 66 -15.82 38.51 -21.27
CA ASP A 66 -17.04 37.91 -21.82
C ASP A 66 -16.78 36.41 -21.96
N TYR A 67 -17.48 35.59 -21.16
CA TYR A 67 -17.30 34.13 -21.14
C TYR A 67 -18.36 33.45 -22.01
N ALA A 68 -18.15 33.46 -23.33
CA ALA A 68 -19.01 32.69 -24.22
C ALA A 68 -18.59 31.20 -24.25
N ASN A 69 -19.45 30.30 -23.76
CA ASN A 69 -19.53 28.87 -24.10
C ASN A 69 -18.33 27.94 -23.81
N GLY A 70 -18.04 27.64 -22.54
CA GLY A 70 -17.03 26.63 -22.17
C GLY A 70 -17.10 26.10 -20.73
N ILE A 71 -18.27 26.09 -20.08
CA ILE A 71 -18.43 25.66 -18.68
C ILE A 71 -18.94 24.21 -18.64
N SER A 72 -18.27 23.35 -17.89
CA SER A 72 -18.73 21.99 -17.58
C SER A 72 -19.03 21.84 -16.09
N ILE A 73 -20.14 21.17 -15.79
CA ILE A 73 -20.52 20.75 -14.45
C ILE A 73 -20.11 19.29 -14.27
N ASP A 74 -19.37 18.99 -13.20
CA ASP A 74 -19.02 17.61 -12.84
C ASP A 74 -20.22 16.92 -12.17
N THR A 75 -20.85 16.00 -12.91
CA THR A 75 -21.96 15.19 -12.40
C THR A 75 -21.52 13.82 -11.91
N ASP A 76 -20.23 13.48 -12.06
CA ASP A 76 -19.68 12.19 -11.65
C ASP A 76 -19.02 12.27 -10.27
N ASN A 77 -18.66 13.48 -9.83
CA ASN A 77 -18.16 13.76 -8.48
C ASN A 77 -19.00 14.85 -7.79
N VAL A 78 -20.15 14.45 -7.24
CA VAL A 78 -21.07 15.34 -6.54
C VAL A 78 -20.94 15.12 -5.04
N THR A 79 -20.63 16.17 -4.29
CA THR A 79 -20.68 16.09 -2.83
C THR A 79 -22.11 16.30 -2.37
N TYR A 80 -22.64 15.31 -1.66
CA TYR A 80 -23.96 15.33 -1.06
C TYR A 80 -23.83 15.45 0.45
N ILE A 81 -24.51 16.42 1.04
CA ILE A 81 -24.57 16.61 2.50
C ILE A 81 -26.02 16.45 2.95
N GLU A 82 -26.27 15.66 3.98
CA GLU A 82 -27.56 15.56 4.66
C GLU A 82 -27.44 16.12 6.08
N TYR A 83 -28.44 16.91 6.47
CA TYR A 83 -28.57 17.41 7.83
C TYR A 83 -30.02 17.27 8.30
N GLY A 84 -30.22 16.51 9.38
CA GLY A 84 -31.56 16.15 9.84
C GLY A 84 -32.32 15.30 8.81
N THR A 85 -33.65 15.29 8.90
CA THR A 85 -34.49 14.41 8.07
C THR A 85 -34.84 14.97 6.70
N ASN A 86 -34.81 16.29 6.53
CA ASN A 86 -35.43 16.96 5.37
C ASN A 86 -34.54 18.03 4.71
N PHE A 87 -33.29 18.19 5.15
CA PHE A 87 -32.37 19.17 4.57
C PHE A 87 -31.14 18.50 3.97
N HIS A 88 -30.76 18.94 2.78
CA HIS A 88 -29.64 18.43 2.03
C HIS A 88 -29.10 19.44 1.00
N THR A 89 -27.82 19.31 0.70
CA THR A 89 -27.15 20.11 -0.33
C THR A 89 -26.38 19.23 -1.30
N TYR A 90 -26.24 19.72 -2.53
CA TYR A 90 -25.42 19.14 -3.57
C TYR A 90 -24.39 20.14 -4.05
N THR A 91 -23.12 19.75 -4.01
CA THR A 91 -22.01 20.57 -4.49
C THR A 91 -21.41 19.91 -5.71
N PHE A 92 -21.39 20.65 -6.82
CA PHE A 92 -20.83 20.22 -8.10
C PHE A 92 -19.59 21.05 -8.41
N ASN A 93 -18.51 20.40 -8.85
CA ASN A 93 -17.36 21.11 -9.38
C ASN A 93 -17.71 21.78 -10.72
N LEU A 94 -17.39 23.07 -10.86
CA LEU A 94 -17.49 23.80 -12.12
C LEU A 94 -16.10 23.98 -12.69
N VAL A 95 -15.93 23.59 -13.94
CA VAL A 95 -14.66 23.77 -14.63
C VAL A 95 -14.90 24.48 -15.94
N ARG A 96 -14.14 25.55 -16.16
CA ARG A 96 -14.17 26.31 -17.41
C ARG A 96 -13.04 25.83 -18.32
N GLU A 97 -13.35 25.66 -19.60
CA GLU A 97 -12.38 25.30 -20.61
C GLU A 97 -11.26 26.35 -20.68
N ASN A 98 -10.01 25.89 -20.78
CA ASN A 98 -8.81 26.72 -20.85
C ASN A 98 -8.52 27.60 -19.62
N SER A 99 -9.10 27.30 -18.46
CA SER A 99 -8.72 27.96 -17.21
C SER A 99 -7.25 27.72 -16.86
N PRO A 100 -6.47 28.76 -16.54
CA PRO A 100 -5.12 28.58 -16.01
C PRO A 100 -5.17 27.86 -14.66
N GLU A 101 -4.08 27.23 -14.25
CA GLU A 101 -3.97 26.55 -12.95
C GLU A 101 -4.23 27.49 -11.76
N SER A 102 -3.94 28.78 -11.93
CA SER A 102 -4.21 29.84 -10.95
C SER A 102 -5.66 30.33 -10.90
N ALA A 103 -6.54 29.86 -11.80
CA ALA A 103 -7.96 30.23 -11.78
C ALA A 103 -8.61 29.80 -10.45
N PRO A 104 -9.60 30.55 -9.93
CA PRO A 104 -10.29 30.13 -8.71
C PRO A 104 -11.00 28.78 -8.91
N LEU A 105 -11.19 28.04 -7.81
CA LEU A 105 -12.08 26.88 -7.79
C LEU A 105 -13.51 27.39 -7.70
N GLU A 106 -14.39 26.93 -8.58
CA GLU A 106 -15.82 27.29 -8.56
C GLU A 106 -16.67 26.05 -8.33
N ASN A 107 -17.66 26.17 -7.46
CA ASN A 107 -18.63 25.11 -7.19
C ASN A 107 -20.05 25.65 -7.34
N LEU A 108 -20.91 24.87 -8.00
CA LEU A 108 -22.35 25.07 -7.98
C LEU A 108 -22.91 24.32 -6.77
N VAL A 109 -23.59 25.04 -5.87
CA VAL A 109 -24.23 24.46 -4.69
C VAL A 109 -25.74 24.58 -4.83
N LEU A 110 -26.42 23.44 -4.83
CA LEU A 110 -27.88 23.36 -4.81
C LEU A 110 -28.32 23.01 -3.39
N SER A 111 -29.05 23.91 -2.74
CA SER A 111 -29.58 23.73 -1.39
C SER A 111 -31.09 23.56 -1.46
N ASN A 112 -31.62 22.48 -0.87
CA ASN A 112 -33.05 22.24 -0.95
C ASN A 112 -33.84 23.25 -0.10
N LEU A 113 -34.99 23.66 -0.62
CA LEU A 113 -35.91 24.55 0.07
C LEU A 113 -37.14 23.77 0.56
N PRO A 114 -37.87 24.29 1.57
CA PRO A 114 -39.06 23.63 2.10
C PRO A 114 -40.17 23.37 1.07
N ASP A 115 -40.21 24.16 -0.01
CA ASP A 115 -41.17 24.00 -1.11
C ASP A 115 -40.76 22.92 -2.13
N GLY A 116 -39.64 22.23 -1.89
CA GLY A 116 -39.09 21.19 -2.77
C GLY A 116 -38.27 21.74 -3.94
N SER A 117 -38.14 23.06 -4.08
CA SER A 117 -37.23 23.69 -5.04
C SER A 117 -35.79 23.74 -4.49
N TYR A 118 -34.86 24.26 -5.29
CA TYR A 118 -33.48 24.45 -4.88
C TYR A 118 -33.06 25.91 -4.99
N LYS A 119 -32.35 26.39 -3.97
CA LYS A 119 -31.53 27.59 -4.04
C LYS A 119 -30.22 27.25 -4.72
N GLU A 120 -29.86 27.99 -5.76
CA GLU A 120 -28.64 27.79 -6.54
C GLU A 120 -27.59 28.83 -6.14
N LEU A 121 -26.42 28.40 -5.66
CA LEU A 121 -25.32 29.28 -5.31
C LEU A 121 -24.08 28.96 -6.16
N LEU A 122 -23.44 29.98 -6.70
CA LEU A 122 -22.07 29.87 -7.20
C LEU A 122 -21.11 30.26 -6.07
N VAL A 123 -20.35 29.29 -5.59
CA VAL A 123 -19.32 29.50 -4.56
C VAL A 123 -17.94 29.49 -5.23
N THR A 124 -17.18 30.55 -5.02
CA THR A 124 -15.85 30.75 -5.61
C THR A 124 -14.78 30.74 -4.52
N TYR A 125 -13.78 29.89 -4.66
CA TYR A 125 -12.68 29.70 -3.72
C TYR A 125 -11.36 30.16 -4.35
N ASN A 126 -10.71 31.15 -3.74
CA ASN A 126 -9.40 31.66 -4.14
C ASN A 126 -8.28 30.85 -3.48
N PHE A 127 -8.15 29.58 -3.85
CA PHE A 127 -7.11 28.68 -3.36
C PHE A 127 -5.81 28.80 -4.16
N THR A 128 -4.69 28.67 -3.44
CA THR A 128 -3.37 28.48 -4.03
C THR A 128 -3.25 27.12 -4.73
N PRO A 129 -2.28 26.91 -5.63
CA PRO A 129 -2.03 25.60 -6.24
C PRO A 129 -1.80 24.50 -5.19
N GLN A 130 -1.07 24.79 -4.11
CA GLN A 130 -0.83 23.83 -3.03
C GLN A 130 -2.11 23.44 -2.30
N GLU A 131 -3.00 24.40 -2.04
CA GLU A 131 -4.29 24.11 -1.38
C GLU A 131 -5.22 23.27 -2.24
N LYS A 132 -5.18 23.45 -3.58
CA LYS A 132 -5.89 22.57 -4.50
C LYS A 132 -5.34 21.14 -4.46
N GLN A 133 -4.02 20.98 -4.38
CA GLN A 133 -3.37 19.68 -4.21
C GLN A 133 -3.72 19.03 -2.87
N ASP A 134 -3.76 19.83 -1.80
CA ASP A 134 -4.17 19.37 -0.47
C ASP A 134 -5.64 18.90 -0.48
N LEU A 135 -6.53 19.62 -1.16
CA LEU A 135 -7.93 19.22 -1.34
C LEU A 135 -8.05 17.90 -2.13
N LEU A 136 -7.30 17.74 -3.22
CA LEU A 136 -7.24 16.49 -4.01
C LEU A 136 -6.69 15.32 -3.20
N SER A 137 -5.81 15.60 -2.23
CA SER A 137 -5.24 14.63 -1.29
C SER A 137 -6.15 14.34 -0.10
N GLY A 138 -7.36 14.92 -0.04
CA GLY A 138 -8.32 14.72 1.04
C GLY A 138 -7.96 15.43 2.36
N LYS A 139 -7.04 16.40 2.32
CA LYS A 139 -6.73 17.25 3.49
C LYS A 139 -7.76 18.38 3.62
N GLY A 140 -7.90 18.91 4.84
CA GLY A 140 -8.74 20.08 5.08
C GLY A 140 -8.10 21.35 4.52
N VAL A 141 -8.91 22.22 3.91
CA VAL A 141 -8.46 23.51 3.38
C VAL A 141 -9.34 24.62 3.93
N LYS A 142 -8.72 25.56 4.63
CA LYS A 142 -9.39 26.74 5.18
C LYS A 142 -10.08 27.56 4.10
N THR A 143 -11.38 27.82 4.28
CA THR A 143 -12.18 28.57 3.31
C THR A 143 -12.54 29.97 3.79
N ALA A 144 -12.45 30.23 5.11
CA ALA A 144 -12.66 31.55 5.69
C ALA A 144 -11.71 32.59 5.08
N GLY A 145 -12.29 33.68 4.56
CA GLY A 145 -11.57 34.75 3.86
C GLY A 145 -11.13 34.41 2.43
N LYS A 146 -11.41 33.19 1.94
CA LYS A 146 -11.06 32.72 0.58
C LYS A 146 -12.26 32.34 -0.26
N ALA A 147 -13.43 32.16 0.36
CA ALA A 147 -14.67 31.80 -0.30
C ALA A 147 -15.63 32.99 -0.42
N THR A 148 -16.17 33.22 -1.62
CA THR A 148 -17.30 34.11 -1.88
C THR A 148 -18.47 33.32 -2.45
N ALA A 149 -19.70 33.80 -2.27
CA ALA A 149 -20.88 33.16 -2.82
C ALA A 149 -21.84 34.19 -3.43
N ILE A 150 -22.46 33.81 -4.54
CA ILE A 150 -23.56 34.56 -5.18
C ILE A 150 -24.70 33.59 -5.51
N GLU A 151 -25.91 34.09 -5.55
CA GLU A 151 -27.09 33.30 -5.94
C GLU A 151 -27.32 33.36 -7.45
N LEU A 152 -27.59 32.20 -8.06
CA LEU A 152 -27.96 32.05 -9.47
C LEU A 152 -29.50 31.96 -9.52
N ALA A 153 -30.16 32.90 -10.19
CA ALA A 153 -31.55 33.20 -9.86
C ALA A 153 -32.59 32.13 -10.25
N LYS A 154 -33.66 32.04 -9.43
CA LYS A 154 -35.05 32.22 -9.91
C LYS A 154 -35.90 32.97 -8.86
N GLY A 155 -36.16 34.26 -9.08
CA GLY A 155 -37.19 35.01 -8.34
C GLY A 155 -36.77 36.08 -7.33
N THR A 156 -35.48 36.29 -7.04
CA THR A 156 -35.03 37.37 -6.12
C THR A 156 -33.79 38.10 -6.63
N TYR A 157 -33.91 38.81 -7.75
CA TYR A 157 -33.58 40.24 -7.89
C TYR A 157 -33.65 40.63 -9.37
N GLY A 158 -34.74 41.28 -9.75
CA GLY A 158 -34.62 42.36 -10.72
C GLY A 158 -33.89 43.52 -10.03
N GLY A 159 -32.67 43.81 -10.47
CA GLY A 159 -31.75 44.80 -9.93
C GLY A 159 -30.40 44.13 -9.67
N ILE A 160 -29.32 44.50 -10.36
CA ILE A 160 -28.36 45.45 -9.79
C ILE A 160 -28.30 45.32 -8.25
N VAL A 161 -27.11 45.05 -7.72
CA VAL A 161 -26.71 45.49 -6.39
C VAL A 161 -26.81 47.02 -6.35
N SER A 162 -28.04 47.51 -6.30
CA SER A 162 -28.44 48.87 -6.06
C SER A 162 -29.64 48.75 -5.15
N ASN A 163 -29.38 48.99 -3.85
CA ASN A 163 -30.32 49.61 -2.94
C ASN A 163 -31.80 49.40 -3.31
N ARG A 164 -32.39 48.23 -3.04
CA ARG A 164 -33.84 48.25 -2.79
C ARG A 164 -34.03 48.92 -1.44
N SER A 165 -34.35 50.21 -1.54
CA SER A 165 -35.09 50.95 -0.55
C SER A 165 -36.42 50.22 -0.30
N MET A 166 -36.41 49.27 0.63
CA MET A 166 -37.48 49.14 1.61
C MET A 166 -36.98 49.90 2.83
N GLY A 167 -37.83 50.75 3.42
CA GLY A 167 -37.41 51.81 4.35
C GLY A 167 -36.39 51.37 5.42
N GLY A 168 -35.25 52.06 5.45
CA GLY A 168 -34.07 51.75 6.27
C GLY A 168 -33.08 50.86 5.51
N ALA A 169 -31.88 51.35 5.19
CA ALA A 169 -30.96 50.67 4.29
C ALA A 169 -30.47 49.31 4.84
N GLU A 170 -31.09 48.23 4.38
CA GLU A 170 -30.62 46.86 4.60
C GLU A 170 -29.77 46.40 3.40
N SER A 171 -28.46 46.24 3.59
CA SER A 171 -27.59 45.58 2.61
C SER A 171 -27.39 44.12 3.01
N CYS A 172 -27.89 43.19 2.20
CA CYS A 172 -27.68 41.75 2.37
C CYS A 172 -26.51 41.26 1.51
N SER A 173 -25.65 40.41 2.07
CA SER A 173 -24.57 39.74 1.36
C SER A 173 -24.32 38.35 1.91
N TYR A 174 -23.89 37.42 1.05
CA TYR A 174 -23.48 36.10 1.50
C TYR A 174 -22.13 36.16 2.20
N LYS A 175 -22.03 35.53 3.36
CA LYS A 175 -20.81 35.33 4.15
C LYS A 175 -20.52 33.84 4.28
N THR A 176 -19.25 33.52 4.44
CA THR A 176 -18.77 32.14 4.60
C THR A 176 -18.13 31.96 5.97
N VAL A 177 -18.43 30.85 6.64
CA VAL A 177 -17.75 30.43 7.88
C VAL A 177 -17.33 28.97 7.79
N ASP A 178 -16.21 28.64 8.42
CA ASP A 178 -15.69 27.28 8.47
C ASP A 178 -16.25 26.55 9.70
N MET A 179 -16.79 25.35 9.49
CA MET A 179 -17.16 24.41 10.54
C MET A 179 -16.26 23.18 10.48
N TYR A 180 -15.74 22.80 11.64
CA TYR A 180 -14.81 21.69 11.79
C TYR A 180 -15.43 20.59 12.63
N PHE A 181 -15.43 19.38 12.10
CA PHE A 181 -15.84 18.18 12.82
C PHE A 181 -14.67 17.22 12.86
N SER A 182 -14.18 16.94 14.07
CA SER A 182 -13.05 16.04 14.24
C SER A 182 -13.37 14.64 13.72
N CYS A 183 -12.34 13.88 13.35
CA CYS A 183 -12.53 12.48 13.05
C CYS A 183 -12.97 11.68 14.29
N TYR A 184 -13.42 10.45 14.09
CA TYR A 184 -13.88 9.57 15.17
C TYR A 184 -12.85 9.34 16.28
N THR A 185 -11.55 9.31 15.93
CA THR A 185 -10.48 9.19 16.93
C THR A 185 -10.17 10.49 17.67
N GLY A 186 -10.71 11.63 17.22
CA GLY A 186 -10.42 12.96 17.76
C GLY A 186 -9.07 13.55 17.36
N GLU A 187 -8.20 12.77 16.71
CA GLU A 187 -6.82 13.13 16.37
C GLU A 187 -6.73 14.22 15.29
N HIS A 188 -7.75 14.37 14.46
CA HIS A 188 -7.81 15.32 13.35
C HIS A 188 -8.88 16.35 13.66
N HIS A 189 -8.47 17.58 14.01
CA HIS A 189 -9.31 18.69 14.46
C HIS A 189 -8.90 20.01 13.77
N GLN A 190 -9.54 21.14 14.12
CA GLN A 190 -9.30 22.47 13.52
C GLN A 190 -7.83 22.98 13.60
N GLY A 191 -6.96 22.31 14.35
CA GLY A 191 -5.58 22.74 14.54
C GLY A 191 -4.56 22.01 13.66
N ASN A 192 -4.99 21.01 12.90
CA ASN A 192 -4.10 20.14 12.13
C ASN A 192 -4.74 19.65 10.82
N GLU A 193 -5.45 20.52 10.12
CA GLU A 193 -6.15 20.21 8.85
C GLU A 193 -5.27 19.52 7.80
N SER A 194 -3.97 19.81 7.82
CA SER A 194 -2.98 19.23 6.90
C SER A 194 -2.76 17.72 7.08
N SER A 195 -3.06 17.14 8.25
CA SER A 195 -2.94 15.70 8.49
C SER A 195 -4.24 14.93 8.30
N TRP A 196 -5.36 15.60 7.99
CA TRP A 196 -6.68 14.97 7.95
C TRP A 196 -6.83 13.83 6.95
N GLY A 197 -6.04 13.83 5.86
CA GLY A 197 -5.97 12.72 4.90
C GLY A 197 -5.43 11.42 5.49
N GLU A 198 -4.79 11.47 6.66
CA GLU A 198 -4.21 10.33 7.38
C GLU A 198 -5.20 9.69 8.38
N CYS A 199 -6.45 10.14 8.38
CA CYS A 199 -7.45 9.66 9.32
C CYS A 199 -7.82 8.18 9.09
N ASN A 200 -7.38 7.31 10.00
CA ASN A 200 -7.64 5.87 9.98
C ASN A 200 -8.93 5.48 10.74
N TRP A 201 -10.07 6.02 10.32
CA TRP A 201 -11.35 5.77 10.97
C TRP A 201 -12.02 4.46 10.52
N GLN A 202 -11.74 3.98 9.30
CA GLN A 202 -12.40 2.80 8.73
C GLN A 202 -12.13 1.54 9.57
N ASN A 203 -10.91 1.40 10.08
CA ASN A 203 -10.52 0.28 10.95
C ASN A 203 -11.20 0.31 12.34
N LYS A 204 -11.87 1.41 12.68
CA LYS A 204 -12.57 1.60 13.96
C LYS A 204 -14.09 1.76 13.81
N GLY A 205 -14.64 1.55 12.61
CA GLY A 205 -16.08 1.71 12.33
C GLY A 205 -16.60 3.13 12.55
N GLY A 206 -15.73 4.14 12.43
CA GLY A 206 -16.02 5.53 12.76
C GLY A 206 -16.42 6.41 11.57
N TYR A 207 -15.97 7.66 11.59
CA TYR A 207 -16.18 8.68 10.56
C TYR A 207 -14.90 9.51 10.36
N ALA A 208 -14.70 10.02 9.14
CA ALA A 208 -13.58 10.89 8.78
C ALA A 208 -13.64 12.25 9.50
N ALA A 209 -12.61 13.08 9.45
CA ALA A 209 -12.76 14.51 9.78
C ALA A 209 -13.53 15.23 8.66
N GLN A 210 -14.27 16.30 8.97
CA GLN A 210 -15.02 17.08 7.98
C GLN A 210 -14.81 18.58 8.16
N HIS A 211 -14.55 19.25 7.03
CA HIS A 211 -14.41 20.69 6.93
C HIS A 211 -15.56 21.18 6.05
N ILE A 212 -16.54 21.83 6.67
CA ILE A 212 -17.72 22.33 5.97
C ILE A 212 -17.63 23.85 5.89
N THR A 213 -17.77 24.38 4.68
CA THR A 213 -18.03 25.80 4.46
C THR A 213 -19.54 26.02 4.61
N MET A 214 -19.93 26.84 5.58
CA MET A 214 -21.29 27.33 5.68
C MET A 214 -21.43 28.65 4.94
N VAL A 215 -22.35 28.71 3.99
CA VAL A 215 -22.73 29.94 3.28
C VAL A 215 -24.02 30.48 3.91
N ALA A 216 -23.98 31.67 4.49
CA ALA A 216 -25.12 32.32 5.15
C ALA A 216 -25.41 33.68 4.54
N LEU A 217 -26.69 34.03 4.39
CA LEU A 217 -27.10 35.37 3.98
C LEU A 217 -27.11 36.29 5.20
N VAL A 218 -26.29 37.33 5.20
CA VAL A 218 -26.19 38.30 6.30
C VAL A 218 -26.66 39.67 5.82
N CYS A 219 -27.67 40.23 6.48
CA CYS A 219 -28.21 41.55 6.23
C CYS A 219 -27.83 42.51 7.36
N THR A 220 -27.33 43.70 7.02
CA THR A 220 -27.06 44.78 7.99
C THR A 220 -28.09 45.89 7.83
N ALA A 221 -28.84 46.21 8.88
CA ALA A 221 -29.72 47.37 8.90
C ALA A 221 -28.93 48.65 9.24
N ASP A 222 -29.09 49.70 8.43
CA ASP A 222 -28.60 51.05 8.72
C ASP A 222 -29.44 51.66 9.84
N THR A 223 -28.88 51.79 11.05
CA THR A 223 -29.52 52.49 12.16
C THR A 223 -29.31 53.99 12.02
N SER A 224 -29.84 54.60 10.96
CA SER A 224 -29.87 56.05 10.78
C SER A 224 -31.16 56.67 11.34
N LEU A 225 -31.59 56.25 12.54
CA LEU A 225 -32.54 56.99 13.37
C LEU A 225 -31.81 57.39 14.65
N GLY A 226 -31.71 58.69 14.86
CA GLY A 226 -30.76 59.29 15.79
C GLY A 226 -31.00 58.97 17.26
N ILE A 227 -29.89 59.18 18.00
CA ILE A 227 -29.76 59.47 19.43
C ILE A 227 -30.31 58.41 20.41
N ASP A 228 -29.39 57.88 21.21
CA ASP A 228 -29.56 57.02 22.40
C ASP A 228 -29.99 55.56 22.19
N GLY A 229 -29.01 54.72 21.84
CA GLY A 229 -29.11 53.26 21.96
C GLY A 229 -27.84 52.57 21.48
N SER A 230 -27.10 51.94 22.39
CA SER A 230 -25.87 51.20 22.12
C SER A 230 -26.04 50.21 20.95
N PRO A 231 -25.14 50.18 19.95
CA PRO A 231 -25.25 49.24 18.85
C PRO A 231 -24.94 47.83 19.35
N GLY A 232 -25.97 46.98 19.42
CA GLY A 232 -25.84 45.54 19.59
C GLY A 232 -25.33 44.91 18.30
N GLY A 233 -24.04 45.05 18.02
CA GLY A 233 -23.35 44.26 17.01
C GLY A 233 -23.29 42.81 17.49
N GLY A 234 -24.17 41.96 16.97
CA GLY A 234 -24.09 40.52 17.18
C GLY A 234 -22.88 39.97 16.43
N ASP A 235 -21.80 39.71 17.16
CA ASP A 235 -20.74 38.81 16.70
C ASP A 235 -21.36 37.45 16.38
N MET A 236 -20.89 36.82 15.29
CA MET A 236 -21.17 35.41 15.01
C MET A 236 -20.43 34.58 16.07
N GLY A 237 -21.09 34.32 17.19
CA GLY A 237 -20.67 33.28 18.12
C GLY A 237 -20.68 31.91 17.42
N PRO A 238 -19.99 30.90 17.97
CA PRO A 238 -19.97 29.56 17.39
C PRO A 238 -21.40 28.99 17.45
N THR A 239 -22.13 29.05 16.34
CA THR A 239 -23.52 28.58 16.27
C THR A 239 -23.56 27.06 16.25
N THR A 240 -24.11 26.48 17.30
CA THR A 240 -24.33 25.04 17.49
C THR A 240 -25.63 24.54 16.82
N GLY A 241 -26.15 25.25 15.81
CA GLY A 241 -27.42 24.91 15.18
C GLY A 241 -27.41 25.18 13.68
N LEU A 242 -27.37 24.11 12.89
CA LEU A 242 -27.75 24.14 11.47
C LEU A 242 -29.29 24.03 11.45
N GLY A 243 -30.02 24.97 10.87
CA GLY A 243 -31.49 24.90 10.91
C GLY A 243 -32.27 26.13 10.47
N GLY A 244 -31.62 27.27 10.20
CA GLY A 244 -32.27 28.37 9.50
C GLY A 244 -32.25 28.11 8.00
N GLY A 245 -33.39 28.21 7.31
CA GLY A 245 -33.51 27.99 5.85
C GLY A 245 -32.66 28.91 4.96
N THR A 246 -31.82 29.77 5.54
CA THR A 246 -30.86 30.65 4.88
C THR A 246 -29.48 30.05 4.74
N ASP A 247 -29.09 29.10 5.60
CA ASP A 247 -27.71 28.61 5.68
C ASP A 247 -27.51 27.43 4.73
N THR A 248 -26.33 27.33 4.12
CA THR A 248 -26.06 26.35 3.07
C THR A 248 -24.69 25.71 3.29
N PRO A 249 -24.63 24.49 3.87
CA PRO A 249 -23.40 23.74 4.00
C PRO A 249 -22.92 23.29 2.61
N THR A 250 -21.63 23.41 2.38
CA THR A 250 -20.93 22.87 1.21
C THR A 250 -19.53 22.43 1.61
N ILE A 251 -18.99 21.46 0.90
CA ILE A 251 -17.58 21.06 1.00
C ILE A 251 -16.95 21.37 -0.37
N PRO A 252 -15.84 22.14 -0.43
CA PRO A 252 -15.16 22.40 -1.68
C PRO A 252 -14.87 21.09 -2.42
N THR A 253 -15.33 20.99 -3.66
CA THR A 253 -15.20 19.76 -4.46
C THR A 253 -14.38 20.10 -5.70
N LEU A 254 -13.26 19.38 -5.90
CA LEU A 254 -12.37 19.56 -7.04
C LEU A 254 -11.99 18.19 -7.62
N SER A 255 -12.20 18.03 -8.92
CA SER A 255 -11.57 17.00 -9.75
C SER A 255 -11.69 17.38 -11.21
N THR A 256 -10.70 17.01 -12.01
CA THR A 256 -10.78 17.13 -13.48
C THR A 256 -10.84 15.77 -14.18
N PHE A 257 -10.95 14.68 -13.40
CA PHE A 257 -11.00 13.32 -13.93
C PHE A 257 -12.16 13.13 -14.91
N PHE A 258 -13.33 13.73 -14.65
CA PHE A 258 -14.48 13.62 -15.55
C PHE A 258 -14.20 14.15 -16.98
N PHE A 259 -13.32 15.14 -17.14
CA PHE A 259 -12.92 15.63 -18.48
C PHE A 259 -12.04 14.64 -19.21
N TYR A 260 -11.09 14.05 -18.48
CA TYR A 260 -10.28 12.96 -19.00
C TYR A 260 -11.19 11.79 -19.42
N VAL A 261 -12.13 11.39 -18.56
CA VAL A 261 -13.10 10.32 -18.85
C VAL A 261 -13.94 10.62 -20.08
N LYS A 262 -14.44 11.85 -20.26
CA LYS A 262 -15.20 12.24 -21.46
C LYS A 262 -14.44 11.98 -22.76
N ARG A 263 -13.13 12.18 -22.75
CA ARG A 263 -12.22 12.00 -23.90
C ARG A 263 -11.84 10.53 -24.15
N LEU A 264 -12.16 9.62 -23.23
CA LEU A 264 -11.89 8.20 -23.43
C LEU A 264 -12.76 7.60 -24.56
N PRO A 265 -12.24 6.57 -25.25
CA PRO A 265 -13.02 5.69 -26.11
C PRO A 265 -14.29 5.16 -25.42
N VAL A 266 -15.34 4.92 -26.20
CA VAL A 266 -16.68 4.52 -25.70
C VAL A 266 -16.61 3.22 -24.89
N ASP A 267 -15.85 2.24 -25.38
CA ASP A 267 -15.66 0.94 -24.74
C ASP A 267 -14.95 1.05 -23.38
N LEU A 268 -13.98 1.94 -23.23
CA LEU A 268 -13.32 2.18 -21.93
C LEU A 268 -14.22 2.93 -20.95
N LYS A 269 -15.05 3.85 -21.45
CA LYS A 269 -16.07 4.53 -20.63
C LYS A 269 -17.09 3.52 -20.10
N SER A 270 -17.52 2.56 -20.91
CA SER A 270 -18.47 1.52 -20.47
C SER A 270 -17.93 0.71 -19.29
N VAL A 271 -16.64 0.38 -19.30
CA VAL A 271 -15.98 -0.35 -18.18
C VAL A 271 -16.00 0.49 -16.91
N LEU A 272 -15.62 1.76 -17.05
CA LEU A 272 -15.49 2.68 -15.94
C LEU A 272 -16.86 3.02 -15.32
N TYR A 273 -17.92 3.08 -16.12
CA TYR A 273 -19.27 3.41 -15.66
C TYR A 273 -20.10 2.20 -15.22
N ASP A 274 -19.65 0.98 -15.47
CA ASP A 274 -20.28 -0.23 -14.92
C ASP A 274 -20.35 -0.13 -13.38
N THR A 275 -21.54 -0.33 -12.82
CA THR A 275 -21.77 -0.31 -11.37
C THR A 275 -20.92 -1.33 -10.62
N ALA A 276 -20.57 -2.45 -11.25
CA ALA A 276 -19.67 -3.47 -10.69
C ALA A 276 -18.22 -2.96 -10.54
N ASN A 277 -17.84 -1.89 -11.26
CA ASN A 277 -16.50 -1.32 -11.24
C ASN A 277 -16.41 0.01 -10.46
N THR A 278 -17.32 0.25 -9.51
CA THR A 278 -17.35 1.50 -8.72
C THR A 278 -16.02 1.74 -7.99
N GLU A 279 -15.42 0.72 -7.37
CA GLU A 279 -14.12 0.86 -6.71
C GLU A 279 -12.99 1.20 -7.69
N PHE A 280 -13.06 0.67 -8.91
CA PHE A 280 -12.11 0.99 -9.98
C PHE A 280 -12.21 2.44 -10.42
N TYR A 281 -13.43 2.97 -10.52
CA TYR A 281 -13.67 4.39 -10.80
C TYR A 281 -13.03 5.27 -9.73
N ASP A 282 -13.37 5.01 -8.47
CA ASP A 282 -12.91 5.82 -7.34
C ASP A 282 -11.39 5.75 -7.18
N GLY A 283 -10.82 4.57 -7.42
CA GLY A 283 -9.39 4.31 -7.40
C GLY A 283 -8.63 5.07 -8.48
N LEU A 284 -9.04 4.94 -9.75
CA LEU A 284 -8.42 5.64 -10.88
C LEU A 284 -8.59 7.15 -10.78
N LYS A 285 -9.73 7.63 -10.27
CA LYS A 285 -9.95 9.04 -9.98
C LYS A 285 -8.92 9.55 -8.97
N LYS A 286 -8.77 8.88 -7.82
CA LYS A 286 -7.78 9.27 -6.80
C LYS A 286 -6.36 9.28 -7.37
N PHE A 287 -6.01 8.26 -8.15
CA PHE A 287 -4.71 8.18 -8.81
C PHE A 287 -4.48 9.35 -9.78
N TYR A 288 -5.48 9.70 -10.60
CA TYR A 288 -5.42 10.83 -11.53
C TYR A 288 -5.29 12.17 -10.79
N ASP A 289 -6.15 12.38 -9.79
CA ASP A 289 -6.21 13.62 -9.01
C ASP A 289 -4.87 13.87 -8.28
N PHE A 290 -4.18 12.82 -7.85
CA PHE A 290 -2.85 12.92 -7.22
C PHE A 290 -1.69 13.06 -8.22
N ASN A 291 -1.80 12.43 -9.40
CA ASN A 291 -0.71 12.35 -10.38
C ASN A 291 -1.13 12.91 -11.73
N SER A 292 -1.58 14.16 -11.87
CA SER A 292 -2.05 14.68 -13.16
C SER A 292 -0.93 14.94 -14.18
N SER A 293 -0.37 13.88 -14.77
CA SER A 293 0.68 13.89 -15.79
C SER A 293 0.22 13.16 -17.07
N GLN A 294 0.98 13.26 -18.15
CA GLN A 294 0.69 12.47 -19.35
C GLN A 294 0.84 10.96 -19.08
N LEU A 295 1.85 10.58 -18.30
CA LEU A 295 2.08 9.18 -17.93
C LEU A 295 0.92 8.59 -17.13
N SER A 296 0.33 9.33 -16.19
CA SER A 296 -0.82 8.83 -15.45
C SER A 296 -2.05 8.66 -16.33
N GLN A 297 -2.29 9.60 -17.26
CA GLN A 297 -3.37 9.51 -18.24
C GLN A 297 -3.21 8.28 -19.14
N ASP A 298 -1.98 7.99 -19.57
CA ASP A 298 -1.69 6.80 -20.36
C ASP A 298 -1.88 5.53 -19.53
N LEU A 299 -1.41 5.51 -18.28
CA LEU A 299 -1.60 4.39 -17.35
C LEU A 299 -3.06 4.10 -17.03
N ILE A 300 -3.89 5.13 -16.82
CA ILE A 300 -5.32 4.94 -16.58
C ILE A 300 -5.98 4.31 -17.83
N LYS A 301 -5.59 4.75 -19.02
CA LYS A 301 -6.09 4.17 -20.27
C LYS A 301 -5.70 2.69 -20.37
N TRP A 302 -4.44 2.35 -20.09
CA TRP A 302 -3.95 0.97 -20.11
C TRP A 302 -4.58 0.13 -18.99
N ALA A 303 -4.85 0.71 -17.83
CA ALA A 303 -5.55 0.05 -16.72
C ALA A 303 -6.98 -0.34 -17.11
N LEU A 304 -7.71 0.55 -17.81
CA LEU A 304 -9.05 0.26 -18.32
C LEU A 304 -9.03 -0.82 -19.39
N GLN A 305 -8.07 -0.78 -20.32
CA GLN A 305 -7.86 -1.83 -21.33
C GLN A 305 -7.51 -3.18 -20.68
N PHE A 306 -6.69 -3.16 -19.63
CA PHE A 306 -6.34 -4.34 -18.87
C PHE A 306 -7.57 -4.93 -18.16
N LYS A 307 -8.35 -4.09 -17.47
CA LYS A 307 -9.59 -4.46 -16.76
C LYS A 307 -10.68 -5.01 -17.70
N GLN A 308 -10.77 -4.52 -18.94
CA GLN A 308 -11.69 -5.10 -19.94
C GLN A 308 -11.45 -6.59 -20.17
N ASN A 309 -10.18 -7.01 -20.15
CA ASN A 309 -9.77 -8.36 -20.53
C ASN A 309 -9.50 -9.25 -19.32
N ASN A 310 -9.51 -8.72 -18.10
CA ASN A 310 -9.12 -9.42 -16.89
C ASN A 310 -10.11 -9.19 -15.73
N ALA A 311 -10.58 -10.28 -15.13
CA ALA A 311 -11.39 -10.22 -13.91
C ALA A 311 -10.49 -9.96 -12.69
N ILE A 312 -10.26 -8.68 -12.36
CA ILE A 312 -9.45 -8.26 -11.22
C ILE A 312 -10.21 -7.26 -10.33
N THR A 313 -10.01 -7.32 -9.01
CA THR A 313 -10.58 -6.35 -8.06
C THR A 313 -9.70 -5.10 -7.96
N TRP A 314 -10.23 -3.98 -7.43
CA TRP A 314 -9.40 -2.79 -7.23
C TRP A 314 -8.27 -3.05 -6.23
N GLY A 315 -8.57 -3.80 -5.16
CA GLY A 315 -7.58 -4.15 -4.12
C GLY A 315 -6.36 -4.88 -4.68
N ASP A 316 -6.58 -5.80 -5.62
CA ASP A 316 -5.49 -6.54 -6.30
C ASP A 316 -4.78 -5.69 -7.35
N PHE A 317 -5.50 -4.78 -8.02
CA PHE A 317 -4.95 -3.97 -9.11
C PHE A 317 -4.16 -2.75 -8.63
N GLN A 318 -4.56 -2.11 -7.53
CA GLN A 318 -3.94 -0.87 -7.03
C GLN A 318 -2.41 -0.99 -6.85
N PRO A 319 -1.87 -2.06 -6.25
CA PRO A 319 -0.41 -2.23 -6.14
C PRO A 319 0.29 -2.29 -7.50
N MET A 320 -0.33 -2.94 -8.49
CA MET A 320 0.21 -3.02 -9.85
C MET A 320 0.26 -1.64 -10.51
N LEU A 321 -0.77 -0.82 -10.32
CA LEU A 321 -0.82 0.56 -10.84
C LEU A 321 0.29 1.42 -10.25
N THR A 322 0.48 1.38 -8.93
CA THR A 322 1.55 2.12 -8.23
C THR A 322 2.92 1.68 -8.70
N TYR A 323 3.15 0.36 -8.81
CA TYR A 323 4.39 -0.18 -9.37
C TYR A 323 4.64 0.35 -10.78
N ALA A 324 3.65 0.25 -11.66
CA ALA A 324 3.80 0.58 -13.07
C ALA A 324 4.13 2.07 -13.26
N TYR A 325 3.50 2.95 -12.47
CA TYR A 325 3.80 4.38 -12.45
C TYR A 325 5.27 4.65 -12.10
N ASN A 326 5.72 4.18 -10.93
CA ASN A 326 7.08 4.39 -10.46
C ASN A 326 8.12 3.75 -11.38
N PHE A 327 7.82 2.55 -11.90
CA PHE A 327 8.73 1.82 -12.78
C PHE A 327 8.94 2.56 -14.10
N LEU A 328 7.86 3.03 -14.75
CA LEU A 328 7.95 3.72 -16.03
C LEU A 328 8.59 5.10 -15.89
N GLU A 329 8.35 5.81 -14.78
CA GLU A 329 9.02 7.08 -14.48
C GLU A 329 10.55 6.89 -14.40
N GLN A 330 11.01 5.81 -13.76
CA GLN A 330 12.44 5.50 -13.62
C GLN A 330 13.06 4.80 -14.84
N ASN A 331 12.25 4.30 -15.76
CA ASN A 331 12.69 3.51 -16.92
C ASN A 331 12.01 3.99 -18.21
N PRO A 332 12.32 5.22 -18.68
CA PRO A 332 11.71 5.81 -19.87
C PRO A 332 12.06 5.04 -21.16
N ASP A 333 13.05 4.15 -21.13
CA ASP A 333 13.46 3.26 -22.23
C ASP A 333 12.68 1.93 -22.24
N THR A 334 11.52 1.88 -21.59
CA THR A 334 10.61 0.72 -21.63
C THR A 334 9.94 0.61 -23.00
N VAL A 335 10.05 -0.56 -23.62
CA VAL A 335 9.45 -0.87 -24.92
C VAL A 335 8.00 -1.30 -24.73
N ASN A 336 7.08 -0.75 -25.52
CA ASN A 336 5.63 -1.01 -25.46
C ASN A 336 5.08 -0.92 -24.02
N PRO A 337 5.17 0.27 -23.38
CA PRO A 337 4.80 0.45 -21.97
C PRO A 337 3.33 0.12 -21.69
N GLU A 338 2.45 0.14 -22.69
CA GLU A 338 1.06 -0.29 -22.58
C GLU A 338 0.88 -1.76 -22.17
N GLN A 339 1.92 -2.60 -22.34
CA GLN A 339 1.92 -4.01 -21.95
C GLN A 339 2.36 -4.24 -20.49
N ILE A 340 2.66 -3.20 -19.71
CA ILE A 340 3.25 -3.33 -18.37
C ILE A 340 2.42 -4.21 -17.44
N PHE A 341 1.09 -4.05 -17.44
CA PHE A 341 0.20 -4.85 -16.58
C PHE A 341 0.16 -6.33 -16.99
N ASN A 342 0.14 -6.60 -18.30
CA ASN A 342 0.22 -7.97 -18.80
C ASN A 342 1.55 -8.62 -18.39
N ARG A 343 2.68 -7.92 -18.55
CA ARG A 343 3.99 -8.45 -18.15
C ARG A 343 4.08 -8.76 -16.66
N ILE A 344 3.50 -7.91 -15.81
CA ILE A 344 3.46 -8.13 -14.35
C ILE A 344 2.65 -9.40 -14.04
N ILE A 345 1.46 -9.56 -14.63
CA ILE A 345 0.62 -10.75 -14.44
C ILE A 345 1.27 -12.01 -15.01
N ASP A 346 1.84 -11.93 -16.21
CA ASP A 346 2.50 -13.05 -16.87
C ASP A 346 3.70 -13.52 -16.04
N LEU A 347 4.46 -12.59 -15.45
CA LEU A 347 5.56 -12.92 -14.54
C LEU A 347 5.05 -13.60 -13.27
N ASP A 348 4.02 -13.03 -12.63
CA ASP A 348 3.43 -13.60 -11.41
C ASP A 348 2.87 -15.01 -11.67
N ASN A 349 2.13 -15.20 -12.77
CA ASN A 349 1.60 -16.49 -13.17
C ASN A 349 2.71 -17.51 -13.49
N ALA A 350 3.75 -17.09 -14.22
CA ALA A 350 4.84 -17.99 -14.59
C ALA A 350 5.67 -18.39 -13.37
N VAL A 351 5.87 -17.49 -12.39
CA VAL A 351 6.53 -17.82 -11.11
C VAL A 351 5.65 -18.73 -10.25
N LYS A 352 4.33 -18.56 -10.25
CA LYS A 352 3.40 -19.48 -9.56
C LYS A 352 3.43 -20.89 -10.16
N GLN A 353 3.53 -20.99 -11.49
CA GLN A 353 3.62 -22.28 -12.19
C GLN A 353 4.99 -22.94 -12.03
N ASN A 354 6.05 -22.13 -12.08
CA ASN A 354 7.42 -22.56 -11.93
C ASN A 354 8.14 -21.64 -10.94
N PRO A 355 8.16 -21.99 -9.64
CA PRO A 355 8.87 -21.22 -8.61
C PRO A 355 10.38 -21.07 -8.86
N ASN A 356 10.94 -21.88 -9.77
CA ASN A 356 12.34 -21.85 -10.16
C ASN A 356 12.60 -20.98 -11.41
N LEU A 357 11.56 -20.41 -12.04
CA LEU A 357 11.67 -19.62 -13.28
C LEU A 357 12.70 -18.49 -13.16
N LEU A 358 12.82 -17.90 -11.98
CA LEU A 358 13.73 -16.78 -11.79
C LEU A 358 15.17 -17.21 -11.56
N LEU A 359 15.43 -18.48 -11.22
CA LEU A 359 16.77 -18.98 -10.95
C LEU A 359 17.64 -18.87 -12.20
N ASP A 360 18.73 -18.15 -12.09
CA ASP A 360 19.72 -18.10 -13.15
C ASP A 360 20.67 -19.30 -13.05
N ILE A 361 20.20 -20.43 -13.56
CA ILE A 361 20.92 -21.70 -13.63
C ILE A 361 20.89 -22.21 -15.06
N ASN A 362 21.93 -22.93 -15.49
CA ASN A 362 21.90 -23.61 -16.78
C ASN A 362 20.93 -24.80 -16.70
N CYS A 363 19.94 -24.86 -17.59
CA CYS A 363 18.89 -25.88 -17.53
C CYS A 363 19.40 -27.30 -17.77
N ALA A 364 20.53 -27.47 -18.46
CA ALA A 364 21.22 -28.77 -18.57
C ALA A 364 21.88 -29.20 -17.25
N GLN A 365 22.19 -28.25 -16.36
CA GLN A 365 22.68 -28.53 -15.02
C GLN A 365 21.53 -28.77 -14.04
N LEU A 366 20.30 -28.33 -14.34
CA LEU A 366 19.12 -28.50 -13.49
C LEU A 366 18.78 -29.98 -13.26
N SER A 367 18.95 -30.81 -14.29
CA SER A 367 18.76 -32.26 -14.21
C SER A 367 19.91 -33.01 -13.52
N GLN A 368 20.97 -32.32 -13.13
CA GLN A 368 22.11 -32.86 -12.39
C GLN A 368 22.09 -32.43 -10.90
N LEU A 369 20.97 -31.83 -10.45
CA LEU A 369 20.82 -31.26 -9.10
C LEU A 369 20.25 -32.23 -8.06
N ASP A 370 20.43 -33.56 -8.21
CA ASP A 370 20.00 -34.54 -7.19
C ASP A 370 20.45 -34.12 -5.77
N ASP A 371 21.66 -33.59 -5.72
CA ASP A 371 22.35 -33.02 -4.59
C ASP A 371 21.70 -31.79 -3.93
N TRP A 372 20.93 -30.99 -4.67
CA TRP A 372 20.16 -29.86 -4.14
C TRP A 372 18.75 -30.29 -3.76
N SER A 373 18.15 -31.20 -4.53
CA SER A 373 16.82 -31.75 -4.25
C SER A 373 16.77 -32.46 -2.90
N SER A 374 17.84 -33.17 -2.53
CA SER A 374 17.94 -33.83 -1.21
C SER A 374 17.95 -32.84 -0.04
N VAL A 375 18.59 -31.68 -0.21
CA VAL A 375 18.59 -30.59 0.79
C VAL A 375 17.24 -29.88 0.81
N ALA A 376 16.69 -29.56 -0.37
CA ALA A 376 15.39 -28.90 -0.51
C ALA A 376 14.26 -29.72 0.14
N ASN A 377 14.22 -31.02 -0.15
CA ASN A 377 13.18 -31.94 0.31
C ASN A 377 13.48 -32.56 1.69
N HIS A 378 14.57 -32.17 2.35
CA HIS A 378 14.91 -32.69 3.68
C HIS A 378 13.80 -32.35 4.67
N SER A 379 13.22 -33.37 5.29
CA SER A 379 12.23 -33.22 6.36
C SER A 379 12.84 -33.61 7.69
N ALA A 380 12.63 -32.76 8.70
CA ALA A 380 13.04 -33.07 10.06
C ALA A 380 12.41 -34.41 10.53
N PRO A 381 13.19 -35.32 11.12
CA PRO A 381 12.68 -36.56 11.71
C PRO A 381 11.61 -36.29 12.76
N GLN A 382 10.73 -37.27 12.97
CA GLN A 382 9.64 -37.14 13.94
C GLN A 382 10.16 -36.81 15.35
N SER A 383 11.29 -37.39 15.77
CA SER A 383 11.91 -37.08 17.06
C SER A 383 12.29 -35.61 17.24
N VAL A 384 12.69 -34.92 16.16
CA VAL A 384 13.00 -33.49 16.17
C VAL A 384 11.71 -32.68 16.21
N LYS A 385 10.71 -33.06 15.40
CA LYS A 385 9.37 -32.44 15.42
C LYS A 385 8.73 -32.54 16.80
N ASP A 386 8.76 -33.72 17.41
CA ASP A 386 8.25 -33.99 18.75
C ASP A 386 8.99 -33.16 19.80
N LYS A 387 10.32 -33.03 19.70
CA LYS A 387 11.08 -32.16 20.61
C LYS A 387 10.58 -30.72 20.53
N ILE A 388 10.45 -30.16 19.32
CA ILE A 388 10.00 -28.79 19.12
C ILE A 388 8.57 -28.59 19.62
N GLN A 389 7.66 -29.52 19.32
CA GLN A 389 6.27 -29.48 19.78
C GLN A 389 6.14 -29.57 21.31
N ASN A 390 7.07 -30.26 21.99
CA ASN A 390 7.08 -30.44 23.43
C ASN A 390 7.92 -29.41 24.20
N ILE A 391 8.45 -28.36 23.55
CA ILE A 391 9.08 -27.24 24.26
C ILE A 391 8.04 -26.61 25.20
N LYS A 392 8.44 -26.32 26.45
CA LYS A 392 7.54 -25.84 27.51
C LYS A 392 7.00 -24.46 27.16
N ASN A 393 5.87 -24.08 27.75
CA ASN A 393 5.33 -22.71 27.69
C ASN A 393 5.05 -22.17 26.28
N GLN A 394 4.77 -23.05 25.31
CA GLN A 394 4.27 -22.65 24.00
C GLN A 394 2.76 -22.41 24.07
N THR A 395 2.35 -21.15 24.25
CA THR A 395 0.97 -20.77 24.61
C THR A 395 0.18 -20.15 23.47
N SER A 396 0.83 -19.70 22.39
CA SER A 396 0.18 -18.97 21.30
C SER A 396 0.90 -19.15 19.96
N TYR A 397 0.33 -18.61 18.88
CA TYR A 397 1.03 -18.50 17.60
C TYR A 397 2.24 -17.56 17.66
N TYR A 398 2.28 -16.57 18.56
CA TYR A 398 3.40 -15.63 18.65
C TYR A 398 4.51 -16.14 19.57
N ASP A 399 4.15 -17.00 20.52
CA ASP A 399 5.02 -17.53 21.57
C ASP A 399 5.31 -19.02 21.34
N ASN A 400 5.69 -19.39 20.11
CA ASN A 400 5.99 -20.78 19.75
C ASN A 400 7.29 -20.94 18.97
N TRP A 401 7.87 -22.13 19.13
CA TRP A 401 8.98 -22.61 18.33
C TRP A 401 8.42 -23.47 17.21
N LYS A 402 8.70 -23.14 15.96
CA LYS A 402 8.20 -23.89 14.80
C LYS A 402 9.32 -24.11 13.79
N ILE A 403 9.56 -25.36 13.40
CA ILE A 403 10.40 -25.64 12.23
C ILE A 403 9.72 -25.05 11.01
N THR A 404 10.45 -24.26 10.23
CA THR A 404 9.96 -23.69 8.97
C THR A 404 10.60 -24.42 7.80
N ASP A 405 9.78 -24.87 6.86
CA ASP A 405 10.25 -25.46 5.59
C ASP A 405 10.22 -24.42 4.45
N LEU A 406 10.59 -24.84 3.23
CA LEU A 406 10.59 -23.96 2.06
C LEU A 406 9.19 -23.43 1.71
N ASP A 407 8.11 -24.13 2.10
CA ASP A 407 6.74 -23.73 1.78
C ASP A 407 6.15 -22.78 2.82
N ASP A 408 6.75 -22.72 4.02
CA ASP A 408 6.46 -21.70 5.04
C ASP A 408 7.00 -20.30 4.69
N ALA A 409 7.90 -20.17 3.70
CA ALA A 409 8.40 -18.89 3.24
C ALA A 409 7.45 -18.21 2.25
N LEU A 410 7.22 -16.90 2.44
CA LEU A 410 6.39 -16.07 1.57
C LEU A 410 7.11 -15.61 0.29
N GLY A 411 8.45 -15.69 0.26
CA GLY A 411 9.24 -15.31 -0.89
C GLY A 411 9.13 -16.33 -2.03
N ALA A 412 8.67 -15.91 -3.21
CA ALA A 412 8.59 -16.74 -4.41
C ALA A 412 9.96 -17.13 -5.03
N ARG A 413 11.06 -17.07 -4.25
CA ARG A 413 12.44 -16.96 -4.75
C ARG A 413 13.36 -17.90 -4.00
N LEU A 414 13.77 -18.96 -4.68
CA LEU A 414 14.74 -19.92 -4.19
C LEU A 414 16.15 -19.31 -4.22
N ASN A 415 16.89 -19.43 -3.13
CA ASN A 415 18.33 -19.22 -3.04
C ASN A 415 18.99 -20.60 -2.90
N MET A 416 19.92 -20.90 -3.80
CA MET A 416 20.75 -22.10 -3.73
C MET A 416 22.21 -21.68 -3.73
N ASP A 417 22.95 -22.04 -2.68
CA ASP A 417 24.36 -21.70 -2.54
C ASP A 417 25.21 -22.87 -2.04
N LEU A 418 26.46 -22.93 -2.51
CA LEU A 418 27.43 -23.98 -2.20
C LEU A 418 28.81 -23.36 -2.02
N PHE A 419 29.44 -23.62 -0.87
CA PHE A 419 30.76 -23.11 -0.51
C PHE A 419 31.71 -24.27 -0.16
N PRO A 420 32.51 -24.79 -1.11
CA PRO A 420 33.39 -25.95 -0.88
C PRO A 420 34.84 -25.57 -0.55
N VAL A 421 35.49 -26.35 0.30
CA VAL A 421 36.94 -26.31 0.55
C VAL A 421 37.52 -27.68 0.27
N LYS A 422 38.43 -27.78 -0.70
CA LYS A 422 39.17 -29.00 -1.01
C LYS A 422 40.39 -29.11 -0.12
N ILE A 423 40.52 -30.21 0.60
CA ILE A 423 41.63 -30.58 1.47
C ILE A 423 42.40 -31.72 0.81
N SER A 424 43.57 -31.40 0.26
CA SER A 424 44.45 -32.37 -0.40
C SER A 424 45.32 -33.14 0.61
N SER A 425 45.55 -32.57 1.79
CA SER A 425 46.22 -33.24 2.91
C SER A 425 45.57 -32.83 4.22
N MET A 426 45.18 -33.80 5.04
CA MET A 426 44.54 -33.53 6.34
C MET A 426 45.48 -32.75 7.28
N PRO A 427 44.92 -31.94 8.21
CA PRO A 427 45.70 -31.32 9.27
C PRO A 427 46.13 -32.34 10.32
N ASN A 428 47.13 -31.98 11.12
CA ASN A 428 47.56 -32.72 12.29
C ASN A 428 46.58 -32.50 13.46
N LYS A 429 46.45 -33.50 14.34
CA LYS A 429 45.76 -33.35 15.62
C LYS A 429 46.55 -32.40 16.54
N PRO A 430 45.88 -31.56 17.36
CA PRO A 430 46.54 -30.58 18.23
C PRO A 430 47.68 -31.19 19.05
N GLY A 431 48.87 -30.58 18.96
CA GLY A 431 50.04 -31.01 19.71
C GLY A 431 50.67 -32.34 19.25
N THR A 432 50.28 -32.86 18.08
CA THR A 432 50.81 -34.13 17.54
C THR A 432 51.25 -33.97 16.08
N THR A 433 51.96 -34.98 15.55
CA THR A 433 52.22 -35.15 14.12
C THR A 433 51.22 -36.10 13.45
N GLN A 434 50.27 -36.65 14.22
CA GLN A 434 49.26 -37.57 13.71
C GLN A 434 48.21 -36.79 12.91
N LYS A 435 47.93 -37.23 11.70
CA LYS A 435 46.87 -36.67 10.85
C LYS A 435 45.48 -37.04 11.38
N TYR A 436 44.53 -36.13 11.25
CA TYR A 436 43.11 -36.48 11.41
C TYR A 436 42.65 -37.45 10.32
N THR A 437 41.74 -38.36 10.66
CA THR A 437 40.88 -38.97 9.64
C THR A 437 39.82 -37.97 9.16
N PRO A 438 39.18 -38.17 7.99
CA PRO A 438 38.12 -37.28 7.50
C PRO A 438 36.98 -37.10 8.51
N GLU A 439 36.51 -38.20 9.09
CA GLU A 439 35.43 -38.17 10.08
C GLU A 439 35.85 -37.46 11.38
N GLU A 440 37.06 -37.71 11.87
CA GLU A 440 37.56 -37.04 13.08
C GLU A 440 37.67 -35.52 12.86
N PHE A 441 38.19 -35.09 11.70
CA PHE A 441 38.30 -33.67 11.40
C PHE A 441 36.94 -33.02 11.17
N PHE A 442 35.99 -33.71 10.53
CA PHE A 442 34.64 -33.19 10.32
C PHE A 442 33.89 -33.04 11.65
N GLN A 443 34.06 -33.98 12.59
CA GLN A 443 33.55 -33.82 13.96
C GLN A 443 34.23 -32.67 14.71
N PHE A 444 35.55 -32.49 14.52
CA PHE A 444 36.26 -31.32 15.04
C PHE A 444 35.70 -30.02 14.46
N PHE A 445 35.49 -29.96 13.14
CA PHE A 445 34.91 -28.83 12.42
C PHE A 445 33.53 -28.45 12.98
N ARG A 446 32.63 -29.43 13.17
CA ARG A 446 31.30 -29.21 13.77
C ARG A 446 31.37 -28.67 15.19
N LYS A 447 32.13 -29.34 16.07
CA LYS A 447 32.21 -28.97 17.49
C LYS A 447 32.92 -27.63 17.72
N ASN A 448 33.78 -27.24 16.78
CA ASN A 448 34.51 -25.99 16.81
C ASN A 448 34.07 -25.06 15.68
N ILE A 449 32.81 -25.12 15.27
CA ILE A 449 32.30 -24.34 14.12
C ILE A 449 32.60 -22.84 14.25
N ASN A 450 32.66 -22.32 15.47
CA ASN A 450 33.01 -20.93 15.74
C ASN A 450 34.47 -20.56 15.45
N LEU A 451 35.41 -21.51 15.35
CA LEU A 451 36.75 -21.23 14.81
C LEU A 451 36.70 -20.85 13.33
N PHE A 452 35.62 -21.25 12.65
CA PHE A 452 35.44 -21.09 11.21
C PHE A 452 34.36 -20.05 10.90
N ALA A 453 33.41 -19.83 11.81
CA ALA A 453 32.39 -18.79 11.70
C ALA A 453 31.85 -18.45 13.10
N GLU A 454 32.33 -17.37 13.71
CA GLU A 454 32.10 -16.97 15.12
C GLU A 454 30.66 -16.50 15.41
N LYS A 455 29.65 -17.27 15.01
CA LYS A 455 28.24 -16.85 14.99
C LYS A 455 27.28 -17.88 15.56
N PHE A 456 27.72 -19.08 15.92
CA PHE A 456 26.84 -20.17 16.35
C PHE A 456 26.80 -20.30 17.88
N THR A 457 25.61 -20.21 18.46
CA THR A 457 25.41 -20.33 19.90
C THR A 457 24.29 -21.33 20.20
N PRO A 458 24.56 -22.47 20.86
CA PRO A 458 23.51 -23.38 21.30
C PRO A 458 22.52 -22.68 22.24
N ILE A 459 21.23 -22.88 22.03
CA ILE A 459 20.19 -22.21 22.81
C ILE A 459 20.17 -22.75 24.24
N VAL A 460 20.15 -21.81 25.19
CA VAL A 460 19.93 -22.06 26.61
C VAL A 460 18.86 -21.08 27.07
N ASP A 461 17.64 -21.59 27.28
CA ASP A 461 16.49 -20.81 27.70
C ASP A 461 15.77 -21.51 28.84
N ASN A 462 15.78 -20.89 30.03
CA ASN A 462 15.14 -21.46 31.22
C ASN A 462 13.62 -21.37 31.18
N TYR A 463 13.05 -20.36 30.50
CA TYR A 463 11.61 -20.17 30.40
C TYR A 463 10.97 -21.26 29.53
N TYR A 464 11.57 -21.56 28.38
CA TYR A 464 11.15 -22.64 27.48
C TYR A 464 11.72 -24.02 27.89
N GLY A 465 12.62 -24.06 28.88
CA GLY A 465 13.23 -25.29 29.39
C GLY A 465 14.21 -25.94 28.42
N ILE A 466 14.88 -25.14 27.60
CA ILE A 466 15.83 -25.55 26.57
C ILE A 466 17.25 -25.40 27.12
N ASN A 467 18.08 -26.43 26.97
CA ASN A 467 19.52 -26.32 27.18
C ASN A 467 20.26 -27.28 26.24
N ASP A 468 20.56 -26.78 25.06
CA ASP A 468 21.12 -27.59 23.98
C ASP A 468 22.65 -27.56 23.92
N LYS A 469 23.31 -26.94 24.89
CA LYS A 469 24.78 -26.89 24.97
C LYS A 469 25.39 -28.29 25.04
N ALA A 470 24.84 -29.18 25.87
CA ALA A 470 25.33 -30.56 25.97
C ALA A 470 24.96 -31.39 24.73
N LEU A 471 23.75 -31.21 24.21
CA LEU A 471 23.25 -31.93 23.04
C LEU A 471 24.09 -31.60 21.80
N TRP A 472 24.33 -30.32 21.52
CA TRP A 472 25.18 -29.87 20.41
C TRP A 472 26.61 -30.45 20.49
N ASN A 473 27.20 -30.51 21.68
CA ASN A 473 28.57 -31.00 21.86
C ASN A 473 28.68 -32.54 21.92
N SER A 474 27.55 -33.25 21.94
CA SER A 474 27.50 -34.71 21.99
C SER A 474 27.95 -35.36 20.68
N SER A 475 27.98 -36.70 20.67
CA SER A 475 28.18 -37.51 19.47
C SER A 475 26.96 -37.54 18.56
N ASN A 476 25.77 -37.13 19.03
CA ASN A 476 24.54 -37.05 18.25
C ASN A 476 23.81 -35.72 18.54
N PRO A 477 24.09 -34.65 17.76
CA PRO A 477 23.50 -33.34 17.97
C PRO A 477 22.05 -33.22 17.47
N LEU A 478 21.41 -34.31 17.01
CA LEU A 478 20.07 -34.27 16.44
C LEU A 478 19.08 -33.63 17.43
N GLY A 479 18.35 -32.63 16.94
CA GLY A 479 17.41 -31.81 17.71
C GLY A 479 18.03 -30.59 18.40
N ALA A 480 19.35 -30.39 18.40
CA ALA A 480 19.95 -29.21 19.03
C ALA A 480 19.54 -27.91 18.32
N LEU A 481 19.01 -26.96 19.08
CA LEU A 481 18.71 -25.60 18.66
C LEU A 481 19.94 -24.71 18.78
N ILE A 482 20.22 -23.97 17.71
CA ILE A 482 21.39 -23.11 17.57
C ILE A 482 20.91 -21.75 17.06
N HIS A 483 21.29 -20.70 17.77
CA HIS A 483 21.20 -19.33 17.27
C HIS A 483 22.41 -19.03 16.37
N ILE A 484 22.16 -18.44 15.22
CA ILE A 484 23.16 -17.97 14.26
C ILE A 484 23.05 -16.46 14.14
N LYS A 485 24.12 -15.77 14.52
CA LYS A 485 24.23 -14.32 14.33
C LYS A 485 24.56 -14.01 12.86
N ILE A 486 23.64 -13.44 12.10
CA ILE A 486 23.86 -13.09 10.68
C ILE A 486 23.85 -11.56 10.57
N PRO A 487 24.77 -10.93 9.81
CA PRO A 487 24.73 -9.48 9.61
C PRO A 487 23.36 -9.03 9.11
N ALA A 488 22.75 -8.07 9.82
CA ALA A 488 21.45 -7.45 9.58
C ALA A 488 20.19 -8.20 10.06
N ASP A 489 20.24 -9.49 10.41
CA ASP A 489 19.09 -10.21 10.99
C ASP A 489 19.51 -11.58 11.55
N ASP A 490 19.36 -11.81 12.86
CA ASP A 490 19.75 -13.07 13.49
C ASP A 490 18.73 -14.20 13.22
N GLY A 491 19.11 -15.46 13.42
CA GLY A 491 18.21 -16.58 13.14
C GLY A 491 18.49 -17.85 13.94
N THR A 492 17.41 -18.52 14.36
CA THR A 492 17.48 -19.84 14.98
C THR A 492 17.34 -20.98 13.97
N VAL A 493 18.17 -22.01 14.13
CA VAL A 493 18.06 -23.28 13.41
C VAL A 493 18.01 -24.48 14.36
N VAL A 494 17.52 -25.62 13.89
CA VAL A 494 17.60 -26.91 14.58
C VAL A 494 18.42 -27.89 13.77
N CYS A 495 19.29 -28.65 14.43
CA CYS A 495 19.96 -29.80 13.81
C CYS A 495 18.91 -30.88 13.50
N SER A 496 18.47 -30.94 12.26
CA SER A 496 17.38 -31.79 11.79
C SER A 496 17.86 -33.02 11.04
N GLY A 497 19.16 -33.14 10.76
CA GLY A 497 19.76 -34.33 10.17
C GLY A 497 21.17 -34.54 10.69
N PHE A 498 21.57 -35.80 10.91
CA PHE A 498 22.91 -36.13 11.40
C PHE A 498 23.36 -37.53 10.96
N SER A 499 24.59 -37.62 10.47
CA SER A 499 25.32 -38.84 10.08
C SER A 499 26.83 -38.62 10.24
N SER A 500 27.66 -39.61 9.92
CA SER A 500 29.13 -39.52 10.05
C SER A 500 29.74 -38.42 9.17
N ASN A 501 29.15 -38.14 8.01
CA ASN A 501 29.67 -37.16 7.06
C ASN A 501 28.78 -35.95 6.82
N THR A 502 27.61 -35.87 7.45
CA THR A 502 26.65 -34.79 7.19
C THR A 502 25.90 -34.39 8.45
N TRP A 503 25.69 -33.10 8.65
CA TRP A 503 24.58 -32.62 9.48
C TRP A 503 23.77 -31.57 8.70
N ILE A 504 22.48 -31.47 9.02
CA ILE A 504 21.56 -30.56 8.35
C ILE A 504 20.92 -29.66 9.40
N PHE A 505 20.92 -28.38 9.13
CA PHE A 505 20.11 -27.40 9.84
C PHE A 505 18.82 -27.13 9.07
N SER A 506 17.69 -27.16 9.77
CA SER A 506 16.43 -26.59 9.29
C SER A 506 16.15 -25.30 10.06
N THR A 507 15.61 -24.30 9.37
CA THR A 507 15.24 -23.02 9.95
C THR A 507 14.12 -23.18 10.98
N VAL A 508 14.14 -22.34 12.01
CA VAL A 508 13.15 -22.34 13.09
C VAL A 508 12.67 -20.92 13.29
N LYS A 509 11.35 -20.74 13.27
CA LYS A 509 10.70 -19.58 13.87
C LYS A 509 10.80 -19.72 15.39
N ALA A 510 11.46 -18.77 16.03
CA ALA A 510 11.50 -18.62 17.48
C ALA A 510 10.32 -17.72 17.95
N PRO A 511 10.02 -17.69 19.26
CA PRO A 511 9.06 -16.74 19.82
C PRO A 511 9.34 -15.29 19.38
N LEU A 512 8.27 -14.52 19.15
CA LEU A 512 8.37 -13.16 18.64
C LEU A 512 8.42 -12.15 19.81
N ASP A 513 9.56 -12.05 20.47
CA ASP A 513 9.79 -11.13 21.59
C ASP A 513 11.18 -10.44 21.52
N TRP A 514 11.53 -9.64 22.53
CA TRP A 514 12.78 -8.87 22.55
C TRP A 514 14.05 -9.71 22.81
N TYR A 515 13.88 -10.99 23.17
CA TYR A 515 14.95 -11.89 23.60
C TYR A 515 15.21 -13.03 22.60
N HIS A 516 14.35 -13.20 21.59
CA HIS A 516 14.39 -14.29 20.62
C HIS A 516 14.40 -13.77 19.18
N ASP A 517 14.87 -14.60 18.25
CA ASP A 517 15.06 -14.23 16.84
C ASP A 517 13.74 -14.04 16.05
N GLY A 518 12.60 -14.45 16.61
CA GLY A 518 11.31 -14.36 15.92
C GLY A 518 11.25 -15.16 14.62
N ILE A 519 10.73 -14.53 13.56
CA ILE A 519 10.69 -15.13 12.21
C ILE A 519 12.10 -15.11 11.62
N HIS A 520 12.64 -16.30 11.37
CA HIS A 520 13.93 -16.50 10.71
C HIS A 520 13.96 -15.77 9.35
N PRO A 521 15.08 -15.10 8.96
CA PRO A 521 15.14 -14.28 7.73
C PRO A 521 14.83 -15.09 6.46
N VAL A 522 15.19 -16.37 6.47
CA VAL A 522 14.94 -17.34 5.40
C VAL A 522 14.29 -18.61 5.96
N ALA A 523 13.60 -19.39 5.13
CA ALA A 523 13.09 -20.70 5.47
C ALA A 523 13.69 -21.75 4.52
N GLY A 524 14.11 -22.89 5.07
CA GLY A 524 14.72 -23.96 4.29
C GLY A 524 15.74 -24.77 5.08
N ASN A 525 16.66 -25.39 4.34
CA ASN A 525 17.63 -26.33 4.87
C ASN A 525 19.05 -25.99 4.45
N ARG A 526 20.01 -26.19 5.35
CA ARG A 526 21.44 -26.06 5.07
C ARG A 526 22.19 -27.31 5.52
N ALA A 527 22.76 -28.01 4.56
CA ALA A 527 23.61 -29.17 4.80
C ALA A 527 25.07 -28.73 4.96
N PHE A 528 25.72 -29.28 5.97
CA PHE A 528 27.16 -29.26 6.14
C PHE A 528 27.61 -30.69 5.95
N SER A 529 28.51 -30.92 4.99
CA SER A 529 28.89 -32.29 4.63
C SER A 529 30.32 -32.37 4.12
N TYR A 530 30.82 -33.59 3.98
CA TYR A 530 32.01 -33.87 3.22
C TYR A 530 31.88 -35.12 2.35
N TYR A 531 32.63 -35.13 1.26
CA TYR A 531 32.89 -36.32 0.46
C TYR A 531 34.39 -36.51 0.23
N THR A 532 34.78 -37.76 0.03
CA THR A 532 36.13 -38.14 -0.40
C THR A 532 36.13 -38.33 -1.89
N ASN A 533 37.03 -37.65 -2.59
CA ASN A 533 37.23 -37.87 -4.01
C ASN A 533 37.85 -39.27 -4.22
N PRO A 534 37.19 -40.18 -4.96
CA PRO A 534 37.67 -41.54 -5.13
C PRO A 534 38.98 -41.62 -5.94
N ASN A 535 39.32 -40.58 -6.72
CA ASN A 535 40.48 -40.61 -7.61
C ASN A 535 41.79 -40.21 -6.92
N ASP A 536 41.75 -39.22 -6.03
CA ASP A 536 42.95 -38.66 -5.39
C ASP A 536 42.91 -38.73 -3.85
N GLY A 537 41.83 -39.25 -3.26
CA GLY A 537 41.65 -39.37 -1.81
C GLY A 537 41.47 -38.03 -1.09
N SER A 538 41.41 -36.91 -1.82
CA SER A 538 41.19 -35.59 -1.23
C SER A 538 39.78 -35.48 -0.64
N ILE A 539 39.64 -34.67 0.40
CA ILE A 539 38.35 -34.41 1.06
C ILE A 539 37.82 -33.06 0.60
N THR A 540 36.53 -32.96 0.31
CA THR A 540 35.87 -31.66 0.16
C THR A 540 34.86 -31.49 1.27
N ILE A 541 35.08 -30.52 2.16
CA ILE A 541 34.09 -30.07 3.13
C ILE A 541 33.30 -28.95 2.49
N TYR A 542 31.98 -28.94 2.61
CA TYR A 542 31.15 -27.92 2.01
C TYR A 542 29.92 -27.59 2.87
N THR A 543 29.42 -26.37 2.68
CA THR A 543 28.09 -25.95 3.12
C THR A 543 27.21 -25.77 1.89
N ARG A 544 25.99 -26.32 1.92
CA ARG A 544 25.01 -26.24 0.84
C ARG A 544 23.67 -25.79 1.39
N GLY A 545 23.19 -24.62 0.96
CA GLY A 545 21.91 -24.05 1.38
C GLY A 545 20.86 -24.14 0.27
N VAL A 546 19.64 -24.50 0.64
CA VAL A 546 18.44 -24.27 -0.17
C VAL A 546 17.42 -23.58 0.71
N ASP A 547 17.19 -22.30 0.44
CA ASP A 547 16.35 -21.46 1.28
C ASP A 547 15.53 -20.44 0.46
N ARG A 548 14.44 -19.94 1.04
CA ARG A 548 13.58 -18.86 0.51
C ARG A 548 13.46 -17.78 1.57
N VAL A 549 13.32 -16.52 1.18
CA VAL A 549 13.14 -15.44 2.18
C VAL A 549 11.80 -15.57 2.89
N SER A 550 11.80 -15.64 4.22
CA SER A 550 10.59 -15.86 5.02
C SER A 550 9.73 -14.62 5.18
N ARG A 551 10.35 -13.43 5.11
CA ARG A 551 9.70 -12.16 5.40
C ARG A 551 9.13 -11.52 4.13
N ASN A 552 7.82 -11.35 4.10
CA ASN A 552 7.16 -10.38 3.23
C ASN A 552 7.16 -9.05 3.99
N TYR A 553 8.11 -8.14 3.70
CA TYR A 553 8.18 -6.86 4.40
C TYR A 553 7.03 -5.93 4.02
N SER A 554 6.33 -6.24 2.92
CA SER A 554 5.10 -5.60 2.49
C SER A 554 4.30 -6.57 1.63
N ASP A 555 3.07 -6.88 2.01
CA ASP A 555 2.10 -7.60 1.16
C ASP A 555 1.76 -6.84 -0.14
N LYS A 556 2.25 -5.59 -0.28
CA LYS A 556 1.83 -4.66 -1.33
C LYS A 556 2.94 -4.18 -2.26
N GLU A 557 4.22 -4.48 -1.99
CA GLU A 557 5.31 -3.97 -2.82
C GLU A 557 6.41 -5.01 -3.02
N ALA A 558 6.22 -5.86 -4.03
CA ALA A 558 7.19 -6.87 -4.43
C ALA A 558 8.61 -6.27 -4.50
N ILE A 559 8.82 -5.13 -5.17
CA ILE A 559 10.15 -4.50 -5.37
C ILE A 559 10.86 -4.06 -4.09
N LEU A 560 10.15 -3.58 -3.07
CA LEU A 560 10.82 -3.10 -1.85
C LEU A 560 11.41 -4.26 -1.04
N ASN A 561 10.79 -5.45 -1.10
CA ASN A 561 11.39 -6.69 -0.58
C ASN A 561 12.76 -6.98 -1.25
N HIS A 562 13.06 -6.45 -2.44
CA HIS A 562 14.28 -6.77 -3.21
C HIS A 562 15.56 -6.13 -2.66
N LEU A 563 15.47 -4.94 -2.05
CA LEU A 563 16.66 -4.27 -1.48
C LEU A 563 17.10 -4.93 -0.17
N ILE A 564 16.13 -5.43 0.59
CA ILE A 564 16.37 -6.14 1.85
C ILE A 564 16.85 -7.57 1.58
N GLU A 565 16.30 -8.26 0.56
CA GLU A 565 16.78 -9.57 0.09
C GLU A 565 18.26 -9.55 -0.34
N TYR A 566 18.66 -8.53 -1.13
CA TYR A 566 20.06 -8.38 -1.54
C TYR A 566 20.99 -8.19 -0.34
N ALA A 567 20.59 -7.39 0.66
CA ALA A 567 21.36 -7.17 1.87
C ALA A 567 21.49 -8.45 2.72
N ALA A 568 20.40 -9.21 2.90
CA ALA A 568 20.38 -10.45 3.66
C ALA A 568 21.29 -11.53 3.02
N PHE A 569 21.19 -11.73 1.70
CA PHE A 569 22.04 -12.70 0.99
C PHE A 569 23.50 -12.26 0.91
N SER A 570 23.79 -10.96 0.83
CA SER A 570 25.16 -10.45 0.88
C SER A 570 25.80 -10.66 2.27
N GLY A 571 25.02 -10.49 3.35
CA GLY A 571 25.47 -10.79 4.71
C GLY A 571 25.78 -12.28 4.90
N ALA A 572 24.93 -13.16 4.37
CA ALA A 572 25.14 -14.60 4.40
C ALA A 572 26.35 -15.04 3.55
N ASP A 573 26.54 -14.48 2.36
CA ASP A 573 27.69 -14.78 1.50
C ASP A 573 29.02 -14.50 2.20
N ASN A 574 29.14 -13.33 2.84
CA ASN A 574 30.34 -12.97 3.58
C ASN A 574 30.64 -13.96 4.71
N LEU A 575 29.62 -14.46 5.40
CA LEU A 575 29.77 -15.45 6.46
C LEU A 575 30.32 -16.77 5.93
N TRP A 576 29.82 -17.26 4.79
CA TRP A 576 30.23 -18.54 4.22
C TRP A 576 31.58 -18.47 3.50
N GLU A 577 31.89 -17.35 2.85
CA GLU A 577 33.20 -17.10 2.25
C GLU A 577 34.29 -17.00 3.34
N ASP A 578 34.02 -16.28 4.45
CA ASP A 578 34.91 -16.23 5.61
C ASP A 578 35.13 -17.63 6.23
N MET A 579 34.09 -18.47 6.26
CA MET A 579 34.22 -19.87 6.68
C MET A 579 35.16 -20.68 5.78
N GLN A 580 35.11 -20.49 4.46
CA GLN A 580 36.04 -21.15 3.54
C GLN A 580 37.48 -20.73 3.81
N GLU A 581 37.71 -19.43 4.00
CA GLU A 581 39.03 -18.87 4.29
C GLU A 581 39.60 -19.39 5.61
N LYS A 582 38.81 -19.34 6.68
CA LYS A 582 39.22 -19.82 8.01
C LYS A 582 39.45 -21.33 8.03
N LEU A 583 38.63 -22.11 7.34
CA LEU A 583 38.84 -23.56 7.22
C LEU A 583 40.13 -23.87 6.48
N LYS A 584 40.38 -23.23 5.33
CA LYS A 584 41.64 -23.38 4.59
C LYS A 584 42.83 -23.01 5.48
N LYS A 585 42.78 -21.85 6.12
CA LYS A 585 43.84 -21.35 7.00
C LYS A 585 44.12 -22.32 8.14
N HIS A 586 43.08 -22.81 8.81
CA HIS A 586 43.24 -23.77 9.90
C HIS A 586 43.91 -25.06 9.42
N VAL A 587 43.54 -25.57 8.25
CA VAL A 587 44.17 -26.78 7.70
C VAL A 587 45.66 -26.55 7.43
N GLU A 588 46.01 -25.42 6.79
CA GLU A 588 47.39 -25.07 6.44
C GLU A 588 48.25 -24.81 7.68
N ASP A 589 47.74 -24.04 8.65
CA ASP A 589 48.43 -23.73 9.91
C ASP A 589 48.71 -24.99 10.76
N ASN A 590 47.95 -26.07 10.54
CA ASN A 590 48.11 -27.36 11.22
C ASN A 590 48.76 -28.43 10.33
N GLY A 591 49.55 -28.01 9.34
CA GLY A 591 50.40 -28.89 8.53
C GLY A 591 49.66 -29.71 7.47
N GLY A 592 48.40 -29.36 7.17
CA GLY A 592 47.64 -29.88 6.03
C GLY A 592 47.81 -29.01 4.78
N GLN A 593 47.02 -29.31 3.74
CA GLN A 593 46.95 -28.52 2.51
C GLN A 593 45.50 -28.40 2.07
N ALA A 594 45.05 -27.17 1.79
CA ALA A 594 43.69 -26.90 1.35
C ALA A 594 43.63 -25.81 0.28
N SER A 595 42.55 -25.80 -0.50
CA SER A 595 42.25 -24.80 -1.51
C SER A 595 40.76 -24.47 -1.48
N ILE A 596 40.44 -23.19 -1.67
CA ILE A 596 39.06 -22.73 -1.80
C ILE A 596 38.59 -23.12 -3.21
N VAL A 597 37.43 -23.77 -3.28
CA VAL A 597 36.71 -23.98 -4.53
C VAL A 597 35.73 -22.82 -4.70
N THR A 598 35.64 -22.27 -5.92
CA THR A 598 34.75 -21.14 -6.21
C THR A 598 33.31 -21.45 -5.78
N PRO A 599 32.66 -20.57 -5.00
CA PRO A 599 31.27 -20.75 -4.61
C PRO A 599 30.35 -20.86 -5.83
N VAL A 600 29.32 -21.69 -5.71
CA VAL A 600 28.23 -21.77 -6.69
C VAL A 600 27.00 -21.11 -6.06
N LYS A 601 26.42 -20.13 -6.74
CA LYS A 601 25.26 -19.37 -6.28
C LYS A 601 24.22 -19.31 -7.40
N TYR A 602 23.02 -19.82 -7.16
CA TYR A 602 21.89 -19.70 -8.07
C TYR A 602 20.80 -18.86 -7.40
N ARG A 603 20.55 -17.69 -7.98
CA ARG A 603 19.64 -16.67 -7.49
C ARG A 603 18.96 -15.97 -8.68
N PRO A 604 17.87 -15.21 -8.45
CA PRO A 604 17.29 -14.35 -9.47
C PRO A 604 18.27 -13.37 -10.13
N LYS A 605 18.35 -13.38 -11.46
CA LYS A 605 19.07 -12.33 -12.22
C LYS A 605 18.16 -11.11 -12.43
N TYR A 606 18.25 -10.16 -11.51
CA TYR A 606 17.42 -8.93 -11.52
C TYR A 606 17.51 -8.11 -12.80
N SER A 607 18.69 -8.07 -13.45
CA SER A 607 18.83 -7.40 -14.74
C SER A 607 17.93 -8.02 -15.80
N LYS A 608 17.84 -9.36 -15.87
CA LYS A 608 16.96 -10.08 -16.80
C LYS A 608 15.48 -9.83 -16.51
N ILE A 609 15.09 -9.86 -15.23
CA ILE A 609 13.70 -9.58 -14.83
C ILE A 609 13.32 -8.15 -15.19
N LYS A 610 14.18 -7.19 -14.87
CA LYS A 610 13.98 -5.78 -15.23
C LYS A 610 13.87 -5.62 -16.74
N ASP A 611 14.76 -6.25 -17.51
CA ASP A 611 14.71 -6.20 -18.98
C ASP A 611 13.46 -6.87 -19.55
N TYR A 612 12.94 -7.93 -18.91
CA TYR A 612 11.64 -8.51 -19.25
C TYR A 612 10.49 -7.52 -19.01
N VAL A 613 10.41 -6.89 -17.83
CA VAL A 613 9.37 -5.89 -17.52
C VAL A 613 9.46 -4.69 -18.47
N LYS A 614 10.69 -4.30 -18.87
CA LYS A 614 10.96 -3.27 -19.90
C LYS A 614 10.60 -3.72 -21.32
N GLY A 615 10.21 -4.97 -21.54
CA GLY A 615 9.90 -5.51 -22.87
C GLY A 615 11.12 -5.75 -23.76
N LYS A 616 12.32 -5.76 -23.18
CA LYS A 616 13.59 -6.00 -23.90
C LYS A 616 13.93 -7.47 -24.01
N LEU A 617 13.36 -8.30 -23.15
CA LEU A 617 13.53 -9.74 -23.15
C LEU A 617 12.18 -10.45 -23.06
N PRO A 618 12.02 -11.64 -23.66
CA PRO A 618 10.81 -12.46 -23.48
C PRO A 618 10.84 -13.15 -22.11
N ILE A 619 9.68 -13.55 -21.59
CA ILE A 619 9.58 -14.27 -20.31
C ILE A 619 10.38 -15.57 -20.31
N SER A 620 10.46 -16.23 -21.47
CA SER A 620 11.22 -17.47 -21.67
C SER A 620 12.73 -17.32 -21.50
N SER A 621 13.24 -16.09 -21.43
CA SER A 621 14.65 -15.80 -21.13
C SER A 621 14.96 -15.77 -19.63
N LEU A 622 13.91 -15.79 -18.79
CA LEU A 622 14.02 -15.87 -17.34
C LEU A 622 14.29 -17.34 -16.98
N GLY A 623 15.44 -17.57 -16.35
CA GLY A 623 15.88 -18.87 -15.83
C GLY A 623 15.57 -20.07 -16.71
N CYS A 624 15.10 -21.15 -16.08
CA CYS A 624 14.71 -22.39 -16.75
C CYS A 624 13.20 -22.51 -16.80
N ASN A 625 12.68 -22.73 -18.01
CA ASN A 625 11.26 -23.01 -18.24
C ASN A 625 10.93 -24.47 -18.01
#